data_AF-A0A5C6FF48-F1
#
_entry.id   AF-A0A5C6FF48-F1
#
_cell.length_a   1.000
_cell.length_b   1.000
_cell.length_c   1.000
_cell.angle_alpha   90.00
_cell.angle_beta   90.00
_cell.angle_gamma   90.00
#
_symmetry.space_group_name_H-M   'P 1'
#
loop_
_entity.id
_entity.type
_entity.pdbx_description
1 polymer ?
#
loop_
_entity_poly.entity_id
_entity_poly.type
_entity_poly.pdbx_seq_one_letter_code
_entity_poly.pdbx_strand_id
1 'polypeptide(L)'
;MKRTFFAALGCVALMVMTAAQSQAGVMATSVIGFPTENSTTRDAISGFGTLGSGGGGQHYNIGDYVEETFGNTGLANTDSSRWQFSMSDVTELGTVNTFDARINGVTVGSYSFIGDGNPGSTRSFDLNFAYAPISSYTSVLGPDSFFFTLIATSAVPIGDGSWNWFPGGTVTLSGMQSANAVPEPASLAIFAFGACAFGVTTYRRRRKMTV
;
A
#
# COMPACT_ATOMS: atom_id res chain seq x y z
N MET A 1 17.28 -17.61 51.09
CA MET A 1 17.61 -16.64 50.03
C MET A 1 17.60 -17.21 48.60
N LYS A 2 18.02 -18.46 48.32
CA LYS A 2 18.06 -18.98 46.94
C LYS A 2 16.71 -19.10 46.19
N ARG A 3 15.56 -19.10 46.89
CA ARG A 3 14.23 -19.39 46.30
C ARG A 3 13.45 -18.18 45.78
N THR A 4 13.73 -16.97 46.27
CA THR A 4 13.13 -15.72 45.78
C THR A 4 13.73 -15.29 44.44
N PHE A 5 14.98 -15.66 44.19
CA PHE A 5 15.70 -15.34 42.95
C PHE A 5 15.12 -16.07 41.73
N PHE A 6 14.73 -17.35 41.87
CA PHE A 6 14.12 -18.12 40.77
C PHE A 6 12.71 -17.64 40.39
N ALA A 7 11.95 -17.10 41.34
CA ALA A 7 10.62 -16.54 41.07
C ALA A 7 10.72 -15.22 40.27
N ALA A 8 11.69 -14.36 40.62
CA ALA A 8 11.96 -13.13 39.89
C ALA A 8 12.42 -13.40 38.45
N LEU A 9 13.29 -14.40 38.26
CA LEU A 9 13.77 -14.82 36.94
C LEU A 9 12.64 -15.36 36.05
N GLY A 10 11.69 -16.10 36.61
CA GLY A 10 10.49 -16.56 35.90
C GLY A 10 9.59 -15.41 35.44
N CYS A 11 9.36 -14.41 36.29
CA CYS A 11 8.57 -13.22 35.93
C CYS A 11 9.25 -12.39 34.84
N VAL A 12 10.58 -12.22 34.89
CA VAL A 12 11.34 -11.50 33.86
C VAL A 12 11.32 -12.27 32.54
N ALA A 13 11.49 -13.60 32.55
CA ALA A 13 11.39 -14.42 31.35
C ALA A 13 9.99 -14.35 30.70
N LEU A 14 8.92 -14.34 31.51
CA LEU A 14 7.55 -14.13 31.03
C LEU A 14 7.35 -12.75 30.41
N MET A 15 7.87 -11.68 31.04
CA MET A 15 7.81 -10.32 30.48
C MET A 15 8.57 -10.20 29.14
N VAL A 16 9.74 -10.84 29.02
CA VAL A 16 10.54 -10.86 27.78
C VAL A 16 9.84 -11.66 26.68
N MET A 17 9.22 -12.80 27.00
CA MET A 17 8.45 -13.57 26.01
C MET A 17 7.18 -12.84 25.56
N THR A 18 6.52 -12.09 26.44
CA THR A 18 5.35 -11.27 26.06
C THR A 18 5.73 -10.04 25.23
N ALA A 19 6.93 -9.46 25.44
CA ALA A 19 7.44 -8.39 24.60
C ALA A 19 7.86 -8.89 23.21
N ALA A 20 8.25 -10.16 23.08
CA ALA A 20 8.63 -10.75 21.80
C ALA A 20 7.44 -11.12 20.88
N GLN A 21 6.19 -11.10 21.39
CA GLN A 21 5.00 -11.39 20.60
C GLN A 21 4.41 -10.16 19.88
N SER A 22 4.95 -8.95 20.07
CA SER A 22 4.40 -7.72 19.49
C SER A 22 4.97 -7.43 18.10
N GLN A 23 4.45 -8.10 17.07
CA GLN A 23 4.25 -7.59 15.69
C GLN A 23 4.05 -8.77 14.73
N ALA A 24 3.00 -9.57 14.93
CA ALA A 24 2.38 -10.20 13.78
C ALA A 24 1.52 -9.11 13.12
N GLY A 25 2.08 -8.39 12.15
CA GLY A 25 1.33 -7.38 11.38
C GLY A 25 0.14 -8.05 10.71
N VAL A 26 -1.06 -7.50 10.90
CA VAL A 26 -2.26 -7.99 10.20
C VAL A 26 -2.14 -7.53 8.76
N MET A 27 -2.12 -8.48 7.82
CA MET A 27 -2.20 -8.16 6.41
C MET A 27 -3.60 -7.68 6.08
N ALA A 28 -3.69 -6.53 5.41
CA ALA A 28 -4.94 -5.92 5.00
C ALA A 28 -4.86 -5.46 3.55
N THR A 29 -6.02 -5.19 2.96
CA THR A 29 -6.16 -4.66 1.61
C THR A 29 -6.91 -3.34 1.65
N SER A 30 -6.46 -2.37 0.86
CA SER A 30 -7.14 -1.07 0.67
C SER A 30 -7.48 -0.88 -0.80
N VAL A 31 -8.73 -0.54 -1.10
CA VAL A 31 -9.21 -0.30 -2.46
C VAL A 31 -9.42 1.19 -2.65
N ILE A 32 -8.70 1.77 -3.60
CA ILE A 32 -8.60 3.21 -3.81
C ILE A 32 -9.00 3.53 -5.25
N GLY A 33 -9.87 4.51 -5.46
CA GLY A 33 -10.21 4.98 -6.80
C GLY A 33 -9.06 5.80 -7.38
N PHE A 34 -8.45 5.34 -8.47
CA PHE A 34 -7.37 6.05 -9.16
C PHE A 34 -7.20 5.54 -10.60
N PRO A 35 -7.05 6.41 -11.62
CA PRO A 35 -7.18 7.87 -11.52
C PRO A 35 -8.62 8.33 -11.23
N THR A 36 -8.76 9.52 -10.66
CA THR A 36 -10.04 10.21 -10.45
C THR A 36 -10.12 11.47 -11.31
N GLU A 37 -11.32 12.06 -11.40
CA GLU A 37 -11.50 13.35 -12.11
C GLU A 37 -10.72 14.50 -11.46
N ASN A 38 -10.30 14.33 -10.20
CA ASN A 38 -9.53 15.33 -9.45
C ASN A 38 -8.02 15.04 -9.47
N SER A 39 -7.58 13.95 -10.10
CA SER A 39 -6.16 13.66 -10.23
C SER A 39 -5.47 14.81 -10.96
N THR A 40 -4.28 15.19 -10.47
CA THR A 40 -3.46 16.20 -11.13
C THR A 40 -2.82 15.57 -12.36
N THR A 41 -2.83 16.29 -13.46
CA THR A 41 -2.24 15.84 -14.71
C THR A 41 -1.21 16.85 -15.20
N ARG A 42 -0.17 16.34 -15.85
CA ARG A 42 0.70 17.14 -16.70
C ARG A 42 0.53 16.67 -18.13
N ASP A 43 -0.04 17.54 -18.95
CA ASP A 43 -0.20 17.31 -20.38
C ASP A 43 0.81 18.13 -21.20
N ALA A 44 1.02 17.68 -22.43
CA ALA A 44 2.07 18.19 -23.28
C ALA A 44 1.78 19.59 -23.85
N ILE A 45 0.53 20.06 -23.79
CA ILE A 45 0.05 21.29 -24.44
C ILE A 45 -0.23 22.38 -23.40
N SER A 46 -1.06 22.06 -22.42
CA SER A 46 -1.62 23.00 -21.45
C SER A 46 -0.83 23.04 -20.15
N GLY A 47 0.12 22.11 -19.97
CA GLY A 47 0.95 22.01 -18.79
C GLY A 47 0.23 21.32 -17.65
N PHE A 48 0.07 21.98 -16.51
CA PHE A 48 -0.54 21.40 -15.32
C PHE A 48 -2.05 21.62 -15.30
N GLY A 49 -2.81 20.57 -14.98
CA GLY A 49 -4.26 20.61 -14.91
C GLY A 49 -4.86 19.54 -14.01
N THR A 50 -6.17 19.37 -14.13
CA THR A 50 -6.91 18.26 -13.52
C THR A 50 -7.38 17.31 -14.61
N LEU A 51 -7.41 16.02 -14.30
CA LEU A 51 -7.85 14.96 -15.20
C LEU A 51 -9.37 14.90 -15.32
N GLY A 52 -10.12 15.97 -15.58
CA GLY A 52 -11.60 15.98 -15.47
C GLY A 52 -12.37 14.82 -16.15
N SER A 53 -13.70 14.85 -16.16
CA SER A 53 -14.54 13.70 -16.58
C SER A 53 -14.22 13.09 -17.98
N GLY A 54 -13.62 13.86 -18.90
CA GLY A 54 -13.15 13.38 -20.21
C GLY A 54 -11.66 12.97 -20.29
N GLY A 55 -10.92 13.07 -19.18
CA GLY A 55 -9.48 12.87 -19.08
C GLY A 55 -8.68 14.17 -18.93
N GLY A 56 -7.35 14.07 -19.03
CA GLY A 56 -6.39 15.12 -18.68
C GLY A 56 -5.77 15.89 -19.83
N GLY A 57 -6.19 15.66 -21.08
CA GLY A 57 -5.71 16.40 -22.25
C GLY A 57 -5.04 15.48 -23.28
N GLN A 58 -4.13 16.04 -24.07
CA GLN A 58 -3.34 15.28 -25.05
C GLN A 58 -1.94 15.09 -24.52
N HIS A 59 -1.52 13.83 -24.45
CA HIS A 59 -0.20 13.47 -23.95
C HIS A 59 0.62 12.79 -25.04
N TYR A 60 1.89 13.14 -25.08
CA TYR A 60 2.85 12.64 -26.08
C TYR A 60 4.30 12.85 -25.67
N ASN A 61 4.59 13.47 -24.51
CA ASN A 61 5.95 13.70 -24.05
C ASN A 61 6.36 12.72 -22.95
N ILE A 62 7.66 12.45 -22.86
CA ILE A 62 8.25 11.80 -21.68
C ILE A 62 7.97 12.68 -20.45
N GLY A 63 7.55 12.03 -19.37
CA GLY A 63 7.25 12.69 -18.11
C GLY A 63 5.89 13.38 -18.07
N ASP A 64 5.03 13.19 -19.07
CA ASP A 64 3.60 13.42 -18.91
C ASP A 64 3.07 12.43 -17.85
N TYR A 65 2.17 12.87 -16.98
CA TYR A 65 1.74 12.06 -15.83
C TYR A 65 0.30 12.34 -15.41
N VAL A 66 -0.26 11.39 -14.66
CA VAL A 66 -1.41 11.58 -13.78
C VAL A 66 -1.06 11.13 -12.37
N GLU A 67 -1.36 11.95 -11.38
CA GLU A 67 -0.97 11.73 -9.98
C GLU A 67 -2.02 12.19 -8.98
N GLU A 68 -2.07 11.51 -7.82
CA GLU A 68 -2.98 11.86 -6.74
C GLU A 68 -2.45 11.32 -5.39
N THR A 69 -2.70 12.07 -4.31
CA THR A 69 -2.43 11.61 -2.95
C THR A 69 -3.70 11.07 -2.32
N PHE A 70 -3.61 9.93 -1.64
CA PHE A 70 -4.71 9.33 -0.89
C PHE A 70 -4.30 9.17 0.56
N GLY A 71 -5.09 9.74 1.49
CA GLY A 71 -4.89 9.60 2.93
C GLY A 71 -5.84 8.58 3.56
N ASN A 72 -5.57 8.23 4.83
CA ASN A 72 -6.40 7.33 5.64
C ASN A 72 -6.63 5.95 4.99
N THR A 73 -5.62 5.41 4.30
CA THR A 73 -5.76 4.12 3.61
C THR A 73 -5.84 2.92 4.56
N GLY A 74 -5.46 3.12 5.83
CA GLY A 74 -5.42 2.09 6.87
C GLY A 74 -4.22 1.15 6.78
N LEU A 75 -3.24 1.45 5.93
CA LEU A 75 -2.03 0.66 5.73
C LEU A 75 -0.80 1.43 6.19
N ALA A 76 0.03 0.80 7.03
CA ALA A 76 1.34 1.31 7.43
C ALA A 76 2.37 1.16 6.30
N ASN A 77 2.21 0.14 5.45
CA ASN A 77 2.98 -0.05 4.24
C ASN A 77 2.22 -0.91 3.24
N THR A 78 2.75 -0.99 2.02
CA THR A 78 2.29 -1.89 0.98
C THR A 78 3.47 -2.62 0.34
N ASP A 79 3.29 -3.89 0.00
CA ASP A 79 4.29 -4.74 -0.69
C ASP A 79 3.78 -5.31 -2.02
N SER A 80 2.50 -5.08 -2.32
CA SER A 80 1.88 -5.48 -3.58
C SER A 80 0.69 -4.60 -3.93
N SER A 81 0.45 -4.44 -5.23
CA SER A 81 -0.70 -3.69 -5.73
C SER A 81 -1.26 -4.25 -7.03
N ARG A 82 -2.55 -4.02 -7.22
CA ARG A 82 -3.27 -4.27 -8.47
C ARG A 82 -3.82 -2.97 -9.02
N TRP A 83 -3.53 -2.67 -10.28
CA TRP A 83 -3.92 -1.43 -10.97
C TRP A 83 -4.87 -1.76 -12.11
N GLN A 84 -6.07 -1.19 -12.06
CA GLN A 84 -7.11 -1.39 -13.07
C GLN A 84 -7.59 -0.03 -13.57
N PHE A 85 -7.32 0.29 -14.83
CA PHE A 85 -7.66 1.60 -15.39
C PHE A 85 -7.77 1.52 -16.91
N SER A 86 -8.20 2.61 -17.54
CA SER A 86 -8.26 2.72 -18.99
C SER A 86 -7.64 4.01 -19.50
N MET A 87 -7.23 3.99 -20.76
CA MET A 87 -6.67 5.11 -21.50
C MET A 87 -7.33 5.18 -22.88
N SER A 88 -7.44 6.37 -23.46
CA SER A 88 -7.66 6.51 -24.89
C SER A 88 -6.33 6.56 -25.63
N ASP A 89 -6.37 6.01 -26.83
CA ASP A 89 -5.26 5.93 -27.76
C ASP A 89 -5.73 6.54 -29.09
N VAL A 90 -5.03 7.57 -29.53
CA VAL A 90 -5.16 8.15 -30.86
C VAL A 90 -3.81 8.10 -31.58
N THR A 91 -2.91 7.19 -31.16
CA THR A 91 -1.59 7.06 -31.76
C THR A 91 -1.61 6.25 -33.05
N GLU A 92 -0.67 6.55 -33.95
CA GLU A 92 -0.48 5.82 -35.20
C GLU A 92 -0.12 4.33 -34.97
N LEU A 93 -0.36 3.51 -35.98
CA LEU A 93 -0.08 2.08 -35.92
C LEU A 93 1.41 1.82 -35.70
N GLY A 94 1.74 1.05 -34.66
CA GLY A 94 3.12 0.67 -34.35
C GLY A 94 3.84 1.60 -33.40
N THR A 95 3.24 2.74 -33.01
CA THR A 95 3.80 3.64 -32.00
C THR A 95 3.85 2.95 -30.63
N VAL A 96 5.04 2.82 -30.06
CA VAL A 96 5.23 2.15 -28.76
C VAL A 96 5.14 3.17 -27.62
N ASN A 97 4.12 3.01 -26.78
CA ASN A 97 3.88 3.85 -25.62
C ASN A 97 4.24 3.09 -24.35
N THR A 98 5.19 3.60 -23.57
CA THR A 98 5.66 2.97 -22.33
C THR A 98 5.48 3.88 -21.13
N PHE A 99 5.20 3.27 -19.98
CA PHE A 99 4.82 3.97 -18.77
C PHE A 99 5.33 3.25 -17.53
N ASP A 100 5.47 4.00 -16.44
CA ASP A 100 5.68 3.46 -15.09
C ASP A 100 4.46 3.71 -14.21
N ALA A 101 4.15 2.75 -13.36
CA ALA A 101 3.31 2.94 -12.18
C ALA A 101 4.21 3.15 -10.95
N ARG A 102 3.94 4.18 -10.16
CA ARG A 102 4.73 4.55 -8.99
C ARG A 102 3.87 4.74 -7.75
N ILE A 103 4.44 4.38 -6.60
CA ILE A 103 3.92 4.67 -5.27
C ILE A 103 4.99 5.41 -4.49
N ASN A 104 4.67 6.59 -3.95
CA ASN A 104 5.59 7.45 -3.20
C ASN A 104 6.89 7.74 -3.98
N GLY A 105 6.79 7.88 -5.30
CA GLY A 105 7.92 8.11 -6.22
C GLY A 105 8.74 6.86 -6.57
N VAL A 106 8.46 5.69 -5.96
CA VAL A 106 9.12 4.42 -6.28
C VAL A 106 8.38 3.72 -7.41
N THR A 107 9.06 3.36 -8.50
CA THR A 107 8.48 2.53 -9.56
C THR A 107 8.16 1.13 -9.03
N VAL A 108 6.87 0.77 -9.05
CA VAL A 108 6.38 -0.55 -8.63
C VAL A 108 6.21 -1.50 -9.82
N GLY A 109 6.09 -0.96 -11.02
CA GLY A 109 6.01 -1.72 -12.26
C GLY A 109 5.91 -0.80 -13.48
N SER A 110 6.00 -1.41 -14.66
CA SER A 110 5.88 -0.70 -15.93
C SER A 110 4.85 -1.39 -16.82
N TYR A 111 4.22 -0.63 -17.71
CA TYR A 111 3.25 -1.12 -18.67
C TYR A 111 3.43 -0.43 -20.01
N SER A 112 2.85 -1.01 -21.06
CA SER A 112 2.95 -0.46 -22.40
C SER A 112 1.76 -0.88 -23.26
N PHE A 113 1.55 -0.16 -24.35
CA PHE A 113 0.71 -0.57 -25.45
C PHE A 113 1.33 -0.08 -26.77
N ILE A 114 0.91 -0.71 -27.86
CA ILE A 114 1.30 -0.33 -29.22
C ILE A 114 0.06 0.31 -29.86
N GLY A 115 0.24 1.50 -30.46
CA GLY A 115 -0.80 2.19 -31.21
C GLY A 115 -1.38 1.28 -32.28
N ASP A 116 -2.71 1.27 -32.39
CA ASP A 116 -3.42 0.48 -33.42
C ASP A 116 -3.81 1.31 -34.64
N GLY A 117 -3.46 2.60 -34.67
CA GLY A 117 -3.81 3.51 -35.75
C GLY A 117 -5.31 3.80 -35.85
N ASN A 118 -6.11 3.40 -34.84
CA ASN A 118 -7.54 3.68 -34.81
C ASN A 118 -7.81 4.82 -33.81
N PRO A 119 -8.17 6.02 -34.29
CA PRO A 119 -8.42 7.16 -33.41
C PRO A 119 -9.53 6.88 -32.41
N GLY A 120 -9.21 6.98 -31.12
CA GLY A 120 -10.16 6.87 -30.03
C GLY A 120 -10.37 5.45 -29.54
N SER A 121 -9.43 4.54 -29.82
CA SER A 121 -9.45 3.21 -29.23
C SER A 121 -9.20 3.31 -27.72
N THR A 122 -9.90 2.49 -26.94
CA THR A 122 -9.71 2.43 -25.49
C THR A 122 -8.80 1.26 -25.14
N ARG A 123 -7.76 1.53 -24.36
CA ARG A 123 -6.86 0.53 -23.78
C ARG A 123 -7.23 0.33 -22.32
N SER A 124 -7.51 -0.92 -21.94
CA SER A 124 -7.78 -1.28 -20.55
C SER A 124 -6.62 -2.09 -19.98
N PHE A 125 -6.25 -1.80 -18.73
CA PHE A 125 -5.15 -2.42 -18.03
C PHE A 125 -5.64 -3.11 -16.76
N ASP A 126 -5.06 -4.27 -16.46
CA ASP A 126 -5.22 -5.00 -15.20
C ASP A 126 -3.85 -5.58 -14.81
N LEU A 127 -3.12 -4.82 -14.01
CA LEU A 127 -1.70 -5.03 -13.73
C LEU A 127 -1.53 -5.44 -12.28
N ASN A 128 -0.71 -6.46 -12.02
CA ASN A 128 -0.39 -6.91 -10.67
C ASN A 128 1.12 -6.80 -10.44
N PHE A 129 1.51 -6.14 -9.37
CA PHE A 129 2.90 -5.89 -9.02
C PHE A 129 3.20 -6.33 -7.59
N ALA A 130 4.38 -6.90 -7.41
CA ALA A 130 4.96 -7.21 -6.11
C ALA A 130 6.32 -6.51 -6.01
N TYR A 131 6.59 -5.90 -4.87
CA TYR A 131 7.74 -5.00 -4.67
C TYR A 131 8.20 -5.00 -3.21
N ALA A 132 9.36 -4.41 -2.94
CA ALA A 132 9.83 -4.21 -1.57
C ALA A 132 8.86 -3.28 -0.81
N PRO A 133 8.61 -3.50 0.49
CA PRO A 133 7.64 -2.71 1.24
C PRO A 133 7.86 -1.20 1.13
N ILE A 134 6.81 -0.48 0.74
CA ILE A 134 6.78 0.98 0.67
C ILE A 134 5.97 1.48 1.86
N SER A 135 6.62 2.20 2.77
CA SER A 135 5.96 2.81 3.92
C SER A 135 4.98 3.90 3.50
N SER A 136 3.86 3.98 4.22
CA SER A 136 2.98 5.14 4.15
C SER A 136 3.65 6.39 4.76
N TYR A 137 3.07 7.56 4.50
CA TYR A 137 3.50 8.82 5.11
C TYR A 137 2.29 9.61 5.63
N THR A 138 2.53 10.65 6.41
CA THR A 138 1.47 11.58 6.84
C THR A 138 1.39 12.72 5.84
N SER A 139 0.24 12.90 5.20
CA SER A 139 -0.03 14.01 4.28
C SER A 139 -1.06 14.98 4.88
N VAL A 140 -1.36 16.06 4.15
CA VAL A 140 -2.48 16.96 4.48
C VAL A 140 -3.84 16.26 4.45
N LEU A 141 -3.95 15.11 3.78
CA LEU A 141 -5.17 14.30 3.70
C LEU A 141 -5.30 13.29 4.85
N GLY A 142 -4.26 13.15 5.70
CA GLY A 142 -4.30 12.30 6.89
C GLY A 142 -3.07 11.40 7.06
N PRO A 143 -3.05 10.55 8.12
CA PRO A 143 -2.08 9.47 8.25
C PRO A 143 -2.26 8.41 7.16
N ASP A 144 -1.35 7.43 7.12
CA ASP A 144 -1.41 6.29 6.22
C ASP A 144 -1.64 6.67 4.75
N SER A 145 -0.93 7.71 4.30
CA SER A 145 -1.06 8.24 2.96
C SER A 145 -0.12 7.57 1.96
N PHE A 146 -0.59 7.48 0.73
CA PHE A 146 0.20 7.09 -0.44
C PHE A 146 0.00 8.08 -1.58
N PHE A 147 1.06 8.29 -2.36
CA PHE A 147 1.07 9.10 -3.56
C PHE A 147 1.18 8.19 -4.78
N PHE A 148 0.18 8.21 -5.65
CA PHE A 148 0.17 7.40 -6.86
C PHE A 148 0.53 8.25 -8.06
N THR A 149 1.31 7.68 -8.98
CA THR A 149 1.67 8.31 -10.25
C THR A 149 1.67 7.26 -11.37
N LEU A 150 0.99 7.56 -12.47
CA LEU A 150 1.26 6.93 -13.77
C LEU A 150 2.03 7.94 -14.60
N ILE A 151 3.18 7.57 -15.15
CA ILE A 151 4.07 8.50 -15.86
C ILE A 151 4.59 7.88 -17.15
N ALA A 152 4.56 8.66 -18.22
CA ALA A 152 5.10 8.27 -19.52
C ALA A 152 6.62 8.20 -19.50
N THR A 153 7.16 7.10 -20.00
CA THR A 153 8.60 6.85 -20.13
C THR A 153 9.08 6.85 -21.59
N SER A 154 8.14 6.88 -22.55
CA SER A 154 8.41 7.18 -23.96
C SER A 154 7.69 8.45 -24.41
N ALA A 155 8.16 9.02 -25.53
CA ALA A 155 7.45 10.08 -26.24
C ALA A 155 6.79 9.49 -27.50
N VAL A 156 5.67 10.06 -27.90
CA VAL A 156 5.05 9.82 -29.20
C VAL A 156 5.75 10.71 -30.22
N PRO A 157 6.20 10.18 -31.37
CA PRO A 157 6.80 11.01 -32.41
C PRO A 157 5.83 12.09 -32.91
N ILE A 158 6.40 13.20 -33.39
CA ILE A 158 5.59 14.32 -33.89
C ILE A 158 4.79 13.85 -35.11
N GLY A 159 3.47 13.99 -35.03
CA GLY A 159 2.54 13.55 -36.08
C GLY A 159 1.82 12.25 -35.74
N ASP A 160 2.38 11.44 -34.85
CA ASP A 160 1.88 10.09 -34.56
C ASP A 160 0.74 10.07 -33.53
N GLY A 161 0.09 11.21 -33.29
CA GLY A 161 -1.06 11.33 -32.39
C GLY A 161 -0.70 11.58 -30.92
N SER A 162 -1.52 11.03 -30.03
CA SER A 162 -1.44 11.21 -28.57
C SER A 162 -2.21 10.11 -27.84
N TRP A 163 -2.15 10.13 -26.52
CA TRP A 163 -2.96 9.28 -25.65
C TRP A 163 -3.48 10.10 -24.46
N ASN A 164 -4.41 9.54 -23.69
CA ASN A 164 -5.01 10.23 -22.54
C ASN A 164 -5.53 9.23 -21.50
N TRP A 165 -5.30 9.50 -20.21
CA TRP A 165 -5.86 8.68 -19.13
C TRP A 165 -7.33 8.99 -18.89
N PHE A 166 -8.10 7.98 -18.51
CA PHE A 166 -9.49 8.16 -18.07
C PHE A 166 -9.61 8.07 -16.55
N PRO A 167 -10.50 8.87 -15.94
CA PRO A 167 -10.90 8.68 -14.55
C PRO A 167 -11.72 7.39 -14.39
N GLY A 168 -11.86 6.91 -13.15
CA GLY A 168 -12.68 5.74 -12.81
C GLY A 168 -11.90 4.43 -12.67
N GLY A 169 -10.57 4.50 -12.61
CA GLY A 169 -9.73 3.36 -12.31
C GLY A 169 -9.77 2.97 -10.83
N THR A 170 -9.10 1.87 -10.49
CA THR A 170 -8.96 1.36 -9.13
C THR A 170 -7.55 0.83 -8.90
N VAL A 171 -7.00 1.14 -7.73
CA VAL A 171 -5.77 0.57 -7.19
C VAL A 171 -6.09 -0.18 -5.92
N THR A 172 -5.79 -1.47 -5.89
CA THR A 172 -5.87 -2.30 -4.68
C THR A 172 -4.48 -2.45 -4.11
N LEU A 173 -4.22 -1.89 -2.93
CA LEU A 173 -2.99 -2.09 -2.18
C LEU A 173 -3.16 -3.27 -1.22
N SER A 174 -2.12 -4.09 -1.06
CA SER A 174 -2.01 -5.04 0.04
C SER A 174 -0.74 -4.77 0.85
N GLY A 175 -0.81 -4.95 2.16
CA GLY A 175 0.31 -4.74 3.07
C GLY A 175 -0.10 -4.79 4.54
N MET A 176 0.75 -4.26 5.42
CA MET A 176 0.48 -4.26 6.85
C MET A 176 -0.51 -3.17 7.25
N GLN A 177 -1.53 -3.54 8.03
CA GLN A 177 -2.48 -2.61 8.62
C GLN A 177 -1.79 -1.65 9.59
N SER A 178 -2.20 -0.38 9.59
CA SER A 178 -1.64 0.64 10.48
C SER A 178 -2.14 0.55 11.92
N ALA A 179 -3.28 -0.08 12.14
CA ALA A 179 -3.69 -0.51 13.47
C ALA A 179 -2.71 -1.58 13.95
N ASN A 180 -1.83 -1.21 14.89
CA ASN A 180 -1.07 -2.18 15.66
C ASN A 180 -2.03 -3.26 16.12
N ALA A 181 -1.80 -4.52 15.74
CA ALA A 181 -2.36 -5.65 16.43
C ALA A 181 -1.74 -5.64 17.84
N VAL A 182 -2.21 -4.73 18.69
CA VAL A 182 -1.94 -4.74 20.11
C VAL A 182 -2.62 -6.01 20.59
N PRO A 183 -1.89 -7.04 21.06
CA PRO A 183 -2.54 -8.11 21.78
C PRO A 183 -3.27 -7.44 22.94
N GLU A 184 -4.60 -7.54 22.97
CA GLU A 184 -5.37 -6.77 23.94
C GLU A 184 -4.77 -6.96 25.34
N PRO A 185 -4.61 -5.88 26.13
CA PRO A 185 -4.03 -5.97 27.48
C PRO A 185 -4.73 -7.01 28.34
N ALA A 186 -6.02 -7.27 28.08
CA ALA A 186 -6.82 -8.29 28.75
C ALA A 186 -6.31 -9.72 28.45
N SER A 187 -5.93 -10.05 27.22
CA SER A 187 -5.43 -11.38 26.86
C SER A 187 -4.08 -11.67 27.52
N LEU A 188 -3.17 -10.68 27.51
CA LEU A 188 -1.88 -10.77 28.18
C LEU A 188 -2.04 -10.84 29.71
N ALA A 189 -2.95 -10.06 30.28
CA ALA A 189 -3.28 -10.11 31.70
C ALA A 189 -3.85 -11.48 32.10
N ILE A 190 -4.76 -12.06 31.31
CA ILE A 190 -5.34 -13.39 31.57
C ILE A 190 -4.26 -14.48 31.54
N PHE A 191 -3.32 -14.44 30.59
CA PHE A 191 -2.19 -15.36 30.57
C PHE A 191 -1.27 -15.17 31.80
N ALA A 192 -0.97 -13.92 32.18
CA ALA A 192 -0.16 -13.62 33.35
C ALA A 192 -0.84 -14.06 34.66
N PHE A 193 -2.15 -13.80 34.81
CA PHE A 193 -2.93 -14.24 35.97
C PHE A 193 -3.08 -15.76 36.01
N GLY A 194 -3.28 -16.41 34.87
CA GLY A 194 -3.34 -17.87 34.75
C GLY A 194 -2.02 -18.53 35.19
N ALA A 195 -0.88 -18.04 34.69
CA ALA A 195 0.44 -18.55 35.06
C ALA A 195 0.74 -18.36 36.56
N CYS A 196 0.41 -17.20 37.13
CA CYS A 196 0.55 -16.92 38.55
C CYS A 196 -0.37 -17.82 39.42
N ALA A 197 -1.62 -18.02 39.02
CA ALA A 197 -2.58 -18.85 39.75
C ALA A 197 -2.16 -20.34 39.76
N PHE A 198 -1.64 -20.87 38.66
CA PHE A 198 -1.09 -22.23 38.60
C PHE A 198 0.18 -22.41 39.43
N GLY A 199 1.06 -21.39 39.49
CA GLY A 199 2.25 -21.41 40.35
C GLY A 199 1.91 -21.44 41.85
N VAL A 200 0.91 -20.68 42.29
CA VAL A 200 0.49 -20.63 43.70
C VAL A 200 -0.25 -21.90 44.13
N THR A 201 -1.08 -22.47 43.26
CA THR A 201 -1.84 -23.70 43.56
C THR A 201 -0.95 -24.94 43.65
N THR A 202 0.05 -25.06 42.77
CA THR A 202 1.06 -26.13 42.84
C THR A 202 1.97 -25.99 44.08
N TYR A 203 2.31 -24.76 44.48
CA TYR A 203 3.05 -24.48 45.71
C TYR A 203 2.29 -24.92 46.97
N ARG A 204 0.98 -24.60 47.06
CA ARG A 204 0.13 -24.99 48.20
C ARG A 204 -0.08 -26.49 48.29
N ARG A 205 -0.20 -27.21 47.18
CA ARG A 205 -0.32 -28.69 47.19
C ARG A 205 0.94 -29.37 47.72
N ARG A 206 2.14 -28.89 47.38
CA ARG A 206 3.40 -29.49 47.87
C ARG A 206 3.62 -29.30 49.38
N ARG A 207 3.21 -28.15 49.95
CA ARG A 207 3.32 -27.93 51.41
C ARG A 207 2.43 -28.84 52.26
N LYS A 208 1.32 -29.35 51.72
CA LYS A 208 0.44 -30.28 52.45
C LYS A 208 0.93 -31.73 52.46
N MET A 209 1.92 -32.08 51.64
CA MET A 209 2.51 -33.44 51.61
C MET A 209 3.75 -33.57 52.50
N THR A 210 4.07 -32.55 53.31
CA THR A 210 5.23 -32.52 54.22
C THR A 210 4.76 -32.27 55.66
N VAL A 211 3.82 -33.10 56.12
CA VAL A 211 3.50 -33.28 57.54
C VAL A 211 3.59 -34.77 57.83
#